data_AF-A0A2C9LYV1-F1
#
_entry.id   AF-A0A2C9LYV1-F1
#
_cell.length_a   1.000
_cell.length_b   1.000
_cell.length_c   1.000
_cell.angle_alpha   90.00
_cell.angle_beta   90.00
_cell.angle_gamma   90.00
#
_symmetry.space_group_name_H-M   'P 1'
#
loop_
_entity.id
_entity.type
_entity.pdbx_description
1 polymer ?
#
loop_
_entity_poly.entity_id
_entity_poly.type
_entity_poly.pdbx_seq_one_letter_code
_entity_poly.pdbx_strand_id
1 'polypeptide(L)'
;NIKTVNFKLLTTNNIWAPCYSSDILQIDDVTLDVFCQDTTHRSISKSVFIEVTAAVTLCSIYVSGGRNVALKASTEQSSIFSNGTYDESFARSENSVDGNTSVDYKDKSCSRTKESTKRPRYGITFHELHTIHAYRLYANVNTTYRLHLRDSKDEMYESHEIILANISNYTAFVPKEPAKSVLLRHNIFIFICEIEIFG
;
A
#
# COMPACT_ATOMS: atom_id res chain seq x y z
N ASN A 1 -2.45 9.16 35.23
CA ASN A 1 -1.45 10.03 34.57
C ASN A 1 -0.95 9.35 33.32
N ILE A 2 -1.55 9.68 32.17
CA ILE A 2 -1.12 9.16 30.87
C ILE A 2 0.28 9.72 30.61
N LYS A 3 1.29 8.85 30.62
CA LYS A 3 2.67 9.19 30.29
C LYS A 3 2.70 9.52 28.80
N THR A 4 3.02 10.76 28.45
CA THR A 4 3.03 11.19 27.04
C THR A 4 4.37 10.82 26.42
N VAL A 5 4.36 9.86 25.50
CA VAL A 5 5.50 9.57 24.63
C VAL A 5 5.24 10.27 23.31
N ASN A 6 6.14 11.18 22.92
CA ASN A 6 6.05 11.90 21.65
C ASN A 6 6.97 11.24 20.64
N PHE A 7 6.52 11.12 19.39
CA PHE A 7 7.30 10.53 18.31
C PHE A 7 7.58 11.59 17.26
N LYS A 8 8.82 11.60 16.74
CA LYS A 8 9.23 12.39 15.58
C LYS A 8 9.82 11.47 14.53
N LEU A 9 9.52 11.74 13.27
CA LEU A 9 10.02 11.01 12.11
C LEU A 9 11.01 11.88 11.34
N LEU A 10 12.17 11.32 10.99
CA LEU A 10 13.11 11.97 10.09
C LEU A 10 12.69 11.69 8.65
N THR A 11 12.24 12.73 7.97
CA THR A 11 11.84 12.65 6.56
C THR A 11 13.04 12.47 5.63
N THR A 12 12.79 12.13 4.36
CA THR A 12 13.82 12.03 3.32
C THR A 12 14.60 13.33 3.11
N ASN A 13 13.95 14.47 3.35
CA ASN A 13 14.53 15.81 3.30
C ASN A 13 15.32 16.20 4.56
N ASN A 14 15.56 15.24 5.46
CA ASN A 14 16.26 15.43 6.74
C ASN A 14 15.57 16.45 7.68
N ILE A 15 14.24 16.55 7.59
CA ILE A 15 13.41 17.38 8.47
C ILE A 15 12.73 16.45 9.48
N TRP A 16 12.79 16.83 10.76
CA TRP A 16 12.00 16.18 11.82
C TRP A 16 10.56 16.67 11.77
N ALA A 17 9.65 15.75 11.44
CA ALA A 17 8.21 15.99 11.53
C ALA A 17 7.67 15.24 12.75
N PRO A 18 6.87 15.86 13.62
CA PRO A 18 6.21 15.11 14.68
C PRO A 18 5.18 14.16 14.08
N CYS A 19 5.07 12.99 14.69
CA CYS A 19 4.03 12.03 14.40
C CYS A 19 2.72 12.54 15.05
N TYR A 20 1.92 13.24 14.26
CA TYR A 20 0.68 13.89 14.72
C TYR A 20 -0.52 12.94 14.90
N SER A 21 -0.32 11.61 14.87
CA SER A 21 -1.32 10.60 14.51
C SER A 21 -2.76 10.83 15.01
N SER A 22 -3.71 10.57 14.11
CA SER A 22 -5.12 10.35 14.41
C SER A 22 -5.40 9.02 15.13
N ASP A 23 -4.46 8.06 15.23
CA ASP A 23 -4.71 6.74 15.83
C ASP A 23 -3.55 6.26 16.72
N ILE A 24 -3.68 6.49 18.04
CA ILE A 24 -2.93 5.77 19.07
C ILE A 24 -3.85 4.68 19.60
N LEU A 25 -3.46 3.43 19.43
CA LEU A 25 -4.22 2.29 19.94
C LEU A 25 -3.55 1.75 21.20
N GLN A 26 -4.27 1.82 22.33
CA GLN A 26 -3.85 1.14 23.54
C GLN A 26 -4.26 -0.33 23.43
N ILE A 27 -3.28 -1.23 23.29
CA ILE A 27 -3.52 -2.68 23.19
C ILE A 27 -3.82 -3.25 24.57
N ASP A 28 -3.09 -2.79 25.60
CA ASP A 28 -3.26 -3.15 27.00
C ASP A 28 -2.67 -2.05 27.92
N ASP A 29 -2.55 -2.32 29.23
CA ASP A 29 -2.05 -1.35 30.22
C ASP A 29 -0.57 -0.98 30.07
N VAL A 30 0.19 -1.72 29.25
CA VAL A 30 1.65 -1.57 29.08
C VAL A 30 2.09 -1.46 27.62
N THR A 31 1.18 -1.66 26.66
CA THR A 31 1.48 -1.70 25.22
C THR A 31 0.68 -0.64 24.47
N LEU A 32 1.41 0.23 23.76
CA LEU A 32 0.87 1.23 22.85
C LEU A 32 1.29 0.88 21.42
N ASP A 33 0.31 0.87 20.51
CA ASP A 33 0.53 0.78 19.08
C ASP A 33 0.27 2.16 18.46
N VAL A 34 1.32 2.76 17.90
CA VAL A 34 1.30 4.14 17.44
C VAL A 34 1.46 4.15 15.93
N PHE A 35 0.41 4.60 15.24
CA PHE A 35 0.41 4.65 13.79
C PHE A 35 0.76 6.05 13.28
N CYS A 36 1.97 6.23 12.74
CA CYS A 36 2.37 7.52 12.19
C CYS A 36 1.99 7.66 10.72
N GLN A 37 0.95 8.44 10.45
CA GLN A 37 0.53 8.74 9.09
C GLN A 37 1.37 9.89 8.51
N ASP A 38 2.17 9.62 7.47
CA ASP A 38 2.73 10.69 6.63
C ASP A 38 1.64 11.18 5.66
N THR A 39 0.94 12.26 6.04
CA THR A 39 -0.10 12.89 5.21
C THR A 39 0.43 13.55 3.95
N THR A 40 1.76 13.66 3.79
CA THR A 40 2.36 14.26 2.59
C THR A 40 2.61 13.26 1.47
N HIS A 41 2.37 11.96 1.68
CA HIS A 41 2.52 10.89 0.69
C HIS A 41 3.89 10.85 -0.02
N ARG A 42 4.93 11.47 0.56
CA ARG A 42 6.18 11.78 -0.15
C ARG A 42 7.44 11.32 0.57
N SER A 43 7.37 10.84 1.81
CA SER A 43 8.59 10.56 2.57
C SER A 43 8.60 9.17 3.20
N ILE A 44 9.53 8.33 2.74
CA ILE A 44 10.01 7.19 3.53
C ILE A 44 10.71 7.76 4.76
N SER A 45 10.28 7.41 5.96
CA SER A 45 10.93 7.85 7.19
C SER A 45 12.26 7.12 7.36
N LYS A 46 13.36 7.85 7.44
CA LYS A 46 14.71 7.27 7.61
C LYS A 46 14.99 6.82 9.03
N SER A 47 14.39 7.51 10.00
CA SER A 47 14.64 7.29 11.43
C SER A 47 13.43 7.70 12.25
N VAL A 48 13.24 7.03 13.38
CA VAL A 48 12.24 7.38 14.38
C VAL A 48 12.99 7.91 15.61
N PHE A 49 12.57 9.07 16.09
CA PHE A 49 13.03 9.64 17.35
C PHE A 49 11.90 9.59 18.37
N ILE A 50 12.20 9.05 19.54
CA ILE A 50 11.24 8.85 20.62
C ILE A 50 11.61 9.81 21.73
N GLU A 51 10.76 10.80 21.94
CA GLU A 51 10.91 11.80 22.98
C GLU A 51 10.00 11.44 24.16
N VAL A 52 10.63 11.17 25.30
CA VAL A 52 9.94 10.75 26.52
C VAL A 52 10.05 11.87 27.54
N THR A 53 8.91 12.45 27.94
CA THR A 53 8.87 13.63 28.84
C THR A 53 8.79 13.28 30.32
N ALA A 54 8.69 12.00 30.67
CA ALA A 54 8.64 11.49 32.05
C ALA A 54 9.60 10.31 32.26
N ALA A 55 9.79 9.88 33.52
CA ALA A 55 10.47 8.62 33.81
C ALA A 55 9.62 7.43 33.29
N VAL A 56 9.87 7.04 32.04
CA VAL A 56 9.29 5.88 31.38
C VAL A 56 10.40 4.89 31.12
N THR A 57 10.23 3.66 31.61
CA THR A 57 11.07 2.54 31.22
C THR A 57 10.44 1.93 29.98
N LEU A 58 11.15 1.95 28.86
CA LEU A 58 10.75 1.24 27.65
C LEU A 58 11.39 -0.15 27.68
N CYS A 59 10.57 -1.19 27.83
CA CYS A 59 11.06 -2.57 27.87
C CYS A 59 11.42 -3.10 26.47
N SER A 60 10.66 -2.69 25.46
CA SER A 60 10.87 -3.06 24.07
C SER A 60 10.28 -1.98 23.16
N ILE A 61 10.87 -1.82 21.98
CA ILE A 61 10.40 -0.88 20.95
C ILE A 61 10.44 -1.64 19.63
N TYR A 62 9.29 -1.75 18.97
CA TYR A 62 9.16 -2.35 17.65
C TYR A 62 8.80 -1.26 16.67
N VAL A 63 9.71 -0.95 15.75
CA VAL A 63 9.47 0.02 14.68
C VAL A 63 9.33 -0.76 13.38
N SER A 64 8.17 -0.66 12.75
CA SER A 64 7.91 -1.20 11.42
C SER A 64 7.39 -0.09 10.52
N GLY A 65 7.96 0.03 9.32
CA GLY A 65 7.37 0.82 8.23
C GLY A 65 6.32 0.03 7.44
N GLY A 66 5.98 -1.17 7.90
CA GLY A 66 5.30 -2.21 7.13
C GLY A 66 6.26 -2.90 6.15
N ARG A 67 6.11 -4.21 5.96
CA ARG A 67 6.80 -4.89 4.84
C ARG A 67 5.90 -4.80 3.62
N ASN A 68 6.44 -4.41 2.47
CA ASN A 68 5.70 -4.57 1.21
C ASN A 68 5.57 -6.08 0.91
N VAL A 69 4.42 -6.67 1.27
CA VAL A 69 4.10 -8.08 1.07
C VAL A 69 3.65 -8.39 -0.35
N ALA A 70 3.38 -7.36 -1.17
CA ALA A 70 3.07 -7.53 -2.58
C ALA A 70 4.33 -7.68 -3.45
N LEU A 71 5.51 -7.24 -2.98
CA LEU A 71 6.75 -7.30 -3.76
C LEU A 71 7.02 -8.72 -4.27
N LYS A 72 7.01 -8.89 -5.60
CA LYS A 72 7.18 -10.16 -6.32
C LYS A 72 6.16 -11.24 -5.97
N ALA A 73 5.00 -10.84 -5.43
CA ALA A 73 3.88 -11.75 -5.20
C ALA A 73 3.33 -12.29 -6.53
N SER A 74 2.55 -13.36 -6.45
CA SER A 74 1.88 -13.92 -7.63
C SER A 74 0.76 -12.98 -8.06
N THR A 75 0.69 -12.67 -9.35
CA THR A 75 -0.30 -11.73 -9.90
C THR A 75 -1.07 -12.36 -11.05
N GLU A 76 -2.32 -11.95 -11.22
CA GLU A 76 -3.14 -12.30 -12.38
C GLU A 76 -3.98 -11.10 -12.83
N GLN A 77 -4.25 -11.00 -14.13
CA GLN A 77 -5.17 -9.98 -14.65
C GLN A 77 -6.07 -10.55 -15.74
N SER A 78 -7.27 -9.97 -15.88
CA SER A 78 -8.30 -10.48 -16.81
C SER A 78 -7.91 -10.46 -18.28
N SER A 79 -6.99 -9.59 -18.67
CA SER A 79 -6.46 -9.47 -20.03
C SER A 79 -5.17 -8.67 -20.00
N ILE A 80 -4.33 -8.82 -21.03
CA ILE A 80 -3.09 -8.05 -21.19
C ILE A 80 -3.27 -7.07 -22.34
N PHE A 81 -3.05 -5.78 -22.08
CA PHE A 81 -3.06 -4.77 -23.13
C PHE A 81 -1.87 -4.96 -24.08
N SER A 82 -2.14 -4.93 -25.37
CA SER A 82 -1.12 -4.88 -26.42
C SER A 82 -1.72 -4.20 -27.65
N ASN A 83 -0.87 -3.56 -28.45
CA ASN A 83 -1.25 -2.92 -29.70
C ASN A 83 -0.07 -2.95 -30.69
N GLY A 84 -0.20 -2.27 -31.84
CA GLY A 84 0.87 -2.24 -32.85
C GLY A 84 2.16 -1.54 -32.41
N THR A 85 2.15 -0.79 -31.30
CA THR A 85 3.31 -0.07 -30.75
C THR A 85 3.92 -0.79 -29.56
N TYR A 86 3.09 -1.40 -28.70
CA TYR A 86 3.49 -2.01 -27.44
C TYR A 86 3.07 -3.48 -27.44
N ASP A 87 4.04 -4.37 -27.34
CA ASP A 87 3.81 -5.79 -27.12
C ASP A 87 3.31 -6.05 -25.68
N GLU A 88 2.96 -7.30 -25.39
CA GLU A 88 2.42 -7.69 -24.08
C GLU A 88 3.39 -7.50 -22.91
N SER A 89 4.71 -7.39 -23.14
CA SER A 89 5.70 -7.18 -22.06
C SER A 89 5.52 -5.84 -21.35
N PHE A 90 4.88 -4.86 -21.97
CA PHE A 90 4.62 -3.54 -21.39
C PHE A 90 3.46 -3.53 -20.37
N ALA A 91 2.67 -4.59 -20.30
CA ALA A 91 1.39 -4.57 -19.60
C ALA A 91 1.13 -5.80 -18.72
N ARG A 92 2.15 -6.64 -18.47
CA ARG A 92 1.98 -7.87 -17.71
C ARG A 92 1.69 -7.59 -16.26
N SER A 93 0.95 -8.48 -15.62
CA SER A 93 0.49 -8.28 -14.24
C SER A 93 1.63 -8.20 -13.22
N GLU A 94 2.72 -8.93 -13.46
CA GLU A 94 3.86 -8.96 -12.55
C GLU A 94 4.64 -7.65 -12.52
N ASN A 95 4.47 -6.80 -13.54
CA ASN A 95 5.18 -5.54 -13.66
C ASN A 95 4.78 -4.54 -12.57
N SER A 96 3.59 -4.67 -11.97
CA SER A 96 3.14 -3.76 -10.88
C SER A 96 3.47 -4.23 -9.48
N VAL A 97 4.31 -5.26 -9.36
CA VAL A 97 4.84 -5.74 -8.08
C VAL A 97 6.35 -5.97 -8.17
N ASP A 98 7.02 -5.34 -9.12
CA ASP A 98 8.45 -5.54 -9.37
C ASP A 98 9.33 -4.62 -8.50
N GLY A 99 8.71 -3.66 -7.80
CA GLY A 99 9.36 -2.69 -6.92
C GLY A 99 9.81 -1.41 -7.61
N ASN A 100 9.48 -1.22 -8.89
CA ASN A 100 9.77 0.01 -9.61
C ASN A 100 8.52 0.91 -9.68
N THR A 101 8.65 2.09 -9.09
CA THR A 101 7.55 3.05 -8.91
C THR A 101 7.38 4.01 -10.08
N SER A 102 8.11 3.81 -11.19
CA SER A 102 7.97 4.65 -12.37
C SER A 102 6.56 4.57 -12.95
N VAL A 103 5.98 5.73 -13.25
CA VAL A 103 4.66 5.83 -13.89
C VAL A 103 4.77 6.01 -15.41
N ASP A 104 5.98 5.95 -15.98
CA ASP A 104 6.18 5.93 -17.42
C ASP A 104 5.88 4.52 -17.96
N TYR A 105 4.84 4.43 -18.79
CA TYR A 105 4.43 3.18 -19.41
C TYR A 105 5.56 2.52 -20.25
N LYS A 106 6.50 3.31 -20.76
CA LYS A 106 7.61 2.81 -21.59
C LYS A 106 8.67 2.04 -20.80
N ASP A 107 8.68 2.17 -19.47
CA ASP A 107 9.64 1.48 -18.61
C ASP A 107 9.33 -0.02 -18.44
N LYS A 108 8.23 -0.50 -19.05
CA LYS A 108 7.73 -1.89 -18.93
C LYS A 108 7.50 -2.31 -17.48
N SER A 109 7.16 -1.32 -16.65
CA SER A 109 6.94 -1.45 -15.21
C SER A 109 5.50 -1.15 -14.85
N CYS A 110 4.55 -1.44 -15.75
CA CYS A 110 3.13 -1.29 -15.45
C CYS A 110 2.33 -2.49 -15.92
N SER A 111 1.25 -2.73 -15.20
CA SER A 111 0.18 -3.67 -15.51
C SER A 111 -0.97 -2.94 -16.18
N ARG A 112 -1.51 -3.50 -17.26
CA ARG A 112 -2.65 -2.90 -17.97
C ARG A 112 -3.57 -3.94 -18.60
N THR A 113 -4.86 -3.83 -18.32
CA THR A 113 -5.90 -4.63 -19.02
C THR A 113 -6.39 -3.91 -20.27
N LYS A 114 -6.93 -4.65 -21.25
CA LYS A 114 -7.60 -4.06 -22.43
C LYS A 114 -8.89 -3.32 -22.03
N GLU A 115 -9.17 -2.19 -22.66
CA GLU A 115 -10.41 -1.41 -22.47
C GLU A 115 -11.66 -2.16 -22.93
N SER A 116 -11.51 -3.11 -23.86
CA SER A 116 -12.59 -3.99 -24.32
C SER A 116 -12.94 -5.12 -23.32
N THR A 117 -12.18 -5.25 -22.23
CA THR A 117 -12.42 -6.29 -21.22
C THR A 117 -13.65 -5.95 -20.41
N LYS A 118 -14.67 -6.82 -20.44
CA LYS A 118 -15.82 -6.66 -19.55
C LYS A 118 -15.40 -6.95 -18.10
N ARG A 119 -15.65 -6.01 -17.19
CA ARG A 119 -15.36 -6.13 -15.74
C ARG A 119 -13.89 -6.50 -15.49
N PRO A 120 -12.93 -5.64 -15.86
CA PRO A 120 -11.52 -5.90 -15.67
C PRO A 120 -11.21 -6.19 -14.19
N ARG A 121 -10.35 -7.18 -13.98
CA ARG A 121 -9.88 -7.59 -12.66
C ARG A 121 -8.37 -7.76 -12.65
N TYR A 122 -7.76 -7.42 -11.53
CA TYR A 122 -6.34 -7.60 -11.26
C TYR A 122 -6.20 -8.15 -9.84
N GLY A 123 -5.54 -9.29 -9.69
CA GLY A 123 -5.40 -10.00 -8.43
C GLY A 123 -3.93 -10.13 -8.02
N ILE A 124 -3.68 -10.04 -6.72
CA ILE A 124 -2.38 -10.34 -6.09
C ILE A 124 -2.62 -11.39 -5.04
N THR A 125 -1.84 -12.47 -5.06
CA THR A 125 -1.92 -13.55 -4.08
C THR A 125 -0.60 -13.65 -3.32
N PHE A 126 -0.69 -13.60 -1.99
CA PHE A 126 0.47 -13.66 -1.11
C PHE A 126 0.86 -15.11 -0.78
N HIS A 127 2.15 -15.33 -0.52
CA HIS A 127 2.67 -16.65 -0.16
C HIS A 127 2.09 -17.20 1.15
N GLU A 128 1.83 -16.32 2.12
CA GLU A 128 1.21 -16.62 3.41
C GLU A 128 0.09 -15.61 3.72
N LEU A 129 -0.59 -15.80 4.85
CA LEU A 129 -1.62 -14.85 5.30
C LEU A 129 -0.93 -13.65 5.96
N HIS A 130 -1.30 -12.43 5.59
CA HIS A 130 -0.72 -11.21 6.16
C HIS A 130 -1.79 -10.29 6.74
N THR A 131 -1.49 -9.63 7.86
CA THR A 131 -2.35 -8.60 8.44
C THR A 131 -2.07 -7.26 7.76
N ILE A 132 -2.90 -6.93 6.77
CA ILE A 132 -2.74 -5.74 5.95
C ILE A 132 -3.20 -4.50 6.71
N HIS A 133 -2.42 -3.42 6.62
CA HIS A 133 -2.73 -2.15 7.28
C HIS A 133 -2.57 -0.92 6.37
N ALA A 134 -1.97 -1.07 5.19
CA ALA A 134 -1.93 0.00 4.21
C ALA A 134 -1.73 -0.52 2.78
N TYR A 135 -2.11 0.32 1.82
CA TYR A 135 -1.84 0.14 0.40
C TYR A 135 -1.24 1.42 -0.17
N ARG A 136 -0.29 1.30 -1.08
CA ARG A 136 0.17 2.41 -1.92
C ARG A 136 0.13 1.99 -3.38
N LEU A 137 -0.52 2.79 -4.22
CA LEU A 137 -0.66 2.54 -5.65
C LEU A 137 0.02 3.65 -6.43
N TYR A 138 0.72 3.30 -7.50
CA TYR A 138 1.35 4.22 -8.44
C TYR A 138 0.69 4.04 -9.79
N ALA A 139 0.16 5.12 -10.36
CA ALA A 139 -0.44 5.11 -11.68
C ALA A 139 -0.54 6.55 -12.22
N ASN A 140 -0.48 6.69 -13.55
CA ASN A 140 -0.73 7.96 -14.23
C ASN A 140 -2.12 7.96 -14.88
N VAL A 141 -3.17 7.89 -14.06
CA VAL A 141 -4.56 7.87 -14.50
C VAL A 141 -5.46 8.52 -13.43
N ASN A 142 -6.55 9.15 -13.87
CA ASN A 142 -7.60 9.62 -12.97
C ASN A 142 -8.76 8.61 -12.96
N THR A 143 -8.93 7.89 -11.85
CA THR A 143 -9.88 6.78 -11.76
C THR A 143 -10.17 6.38 -10.32
N THR A 144 -11.22 5.58 -10.12
CA THR A 144 -11.55 4.97 -8.83
C THR A 144 -11.54 3.46 -8.95
N TYR A 145 -10.62 2.79 -8.25
CA TYR A 145 -10.59 1.33 -8.14
C TYR A 145 -11.39 0.87 -6.92
N ARG A 146 -11.98 -0.33 -7.02
CA ARG A 146 -12.47 -1.06 -5.86
C ARG A 146 -11.50 -2.17 -5.52
N LEU A 147 -10.89 -2.08 -4.34
CA LEU A 147 -9.98 -3.08 -3.80
C LEU A 147 -10.76 -3.97 -2.85
N HIS A 148 -10.72 -5.27 -3.08
CA HIS A 148 -11.32 -6.28 -2.21
C HIS A 148 -10.25 -7.09 -1.52
N LEU A 149 -10.40 -7.30 -0.21
CA LEU A 149 -9.60 -8.28 0.53
C LEU A 149 -10.24 -9.66 0.42
N ARG A 150 -9.40 -10.68 0.28
CA ARG A 150 -9.82 -12.08 0.23
C ARG A 150 -9.06 -12.90 1.26
N ASP A 151 -9.79 -13.80 1.92
CA ASP A 151 -9.25 -14.67 2.95
C ASP A 151 -8.53 -15.89 2.35
N SER A 152 -8.11 -16.82 3.21
CA SER A 152 -7.45 -18.07 2.78
C SER A 152 -8.30 -18.99 1.90
N LYS A 153 -9.62 -18.80 1.85
CA LYS A 153 -10.57 -19.55 1.04
C LYS A 153 -10.95 -18.82 -0.25
N ASP A 154 -10.30 -17.69 -0.53
CA ASP A 154 -10.59 -16.78 -1.63
C ASP A 154 -11.95 -16.06 -1.51
N GLU A 155 -12.55 -16.02 -0.31
CA GLU A 155 -13.82 -15.33 -0.06
C GLU A 155 -13.57 -13.84 0.16
N MET A 156 -14.33 -13.00 -0.55
CA MET A 156 -14.28 -11.54 -0.36
C MET A 156 -15.03 -11.16 0.91
N TYR A 157 -14.39 -10.42 1.81
CA TYR A 157 -15.00 -10.02 3.07
C TYR A 157 -14.92 -8.51 3.34
N GLU A 158 -14.06 -7.76 2.64
CA GLU A 158 -13.89 -6.33 2.83
C GLU A 158 -13.65 -5.61 1.49
N SER A 159 -14.09 -4.35 1.37
CA SER A 159 -13.88 -3.55 0.17
C SER A 159 -13.61 -2.08 0.43
N HIS A 160 -12.61 -1.54 -0.26
CA HIS A 160 -12.18 -0.14 -0.14
C HIS A 160 -12.20 0.55 -1.52
N GLU A 161 -12.65 1.80 -1.56
CA GLU A 161 -12.53 2.65 -2.75
C GLU A 161 -11.19 3.38 -2.75
N ILE A 162 -10.45 3.25 -3.86
CA ILE A 162 -9.16 3.90 -4.07
C ILE A 162 -9.32 4.93 -5.16
N ILE A 163 -9.14 6.20 -4.80
CA ILE A 163 -9.33 7.34 -5.72
C ILE A 163 -7.96 7.85 -6.16
N LEU A 164 -7.61 7.63 -7.42
CA LEU A 164 -6.41 8.16 -8.06
C LEU A 164 -6.76 9.45 -8.78
N ALA A 165 -6.17 10.58 -8.38
CA ALA A 165 -6.51 11.91 -8.89
C ALA A 165 -5.29 12.64 -9.50
N ASN A 166 -4.73 12.13 -10.61
CA ASN A 166 -3.55 12.70 -11.30
C ASN A 166 -2.30 12.91 -10.41
N ILE A 167 -2.22 12.15 -9.32
CA ILE A 167 -1.06 12.06 -8.45
C ILE A 167 -0.26 10.82 -8.86
N SER A 168 1.07 10.91 -8.86
CA SER A 168 1.95 9.79 -9.19
C SER A 168 1.76 8.57 -8.27
N ASN A 169 1.19 8.78 -7.09
CA ASN A 169 0.80 7.70 -6.17
C ASN A 169 -0.41 8.08 -5.29
N TYR A 170 -1.07 7.07 -4.75
CA TYR A 170 -2.11 7.17 -3.72
C TYR A 170 -1.76 6.23 -2.58
N THR A 171 -1.92 6.68 -1.33
CA THR A 171 -1.77 5.82 -0.14
C THR A 171 -3.08 5.80 0.64
N ALA A 172 -3.56 4.61 1.00
CA ALA A 172 -4.64 4.42 1.95
C ALA A 172 -4.17 3.57 3.13
N PHE A 173 -4.61 3.97 4.32
CA PHE A 173 -4.48 3.18 5.54
C PHE A 173 -5.81 2.51 5.81
N VAL A 174 -5.76 1.25 6.23
CA VAL A 174 -6.94 0.45 6.51
C VAL A 174 -6.83 -0.20 7.88
N PRO A 175 -7.96 -0.55 8.51
CA PRO A 175 -7.94 -1.42 9.68
C PRO A 175 -7.07 -2.66 9.42
N LYS A 176 -6.44 -3.16 10.49
CA LYS A 176 -5.57 -4.33 10.45
C LYS A 176 -6.39 -5.58 10.11
N GLU A 177 -6.38 -5.99 8.85
CA GLU A 177 -7.21 -7.08 8.35
C GLU A 177 -6.36 -8.23 7.76
N PRO A 178 -6.62 -9.49 8.15
CA PRO A 178 -5.86 -10.64 7.63
C PRO A 178 -6.28 -11.01 6.20
N ALA A 179 -5.40 -10.84 5.22
CA ALA A 179 -5.69 -11.16 3.82
C ALA A 179 -4.67 -12.15 3.24
N LYS A 180 -5.17 -13.06 2.40
CA LYS A 180 -4.35 -13.98 1.59
C LYS A 180 -4.14 -13.46 0.19
N SER A 181 -5.09 -12.67 -0.31
CA SER A 181 -5.00 -12.06 -1.62
C SER A 181 -5.81 -10.77 -1.67
N VAL A 182 -5.52 -9.96 -2.67
CA VAL A 182 -6.22 -8.71 -2.99
C VAL A 182 -6.77 -8.79 -4.40
N LEU A 183 -7.95 -8.23 -4.63
CA LEU A 183 -8.56 -8.12 -5.94
C LEU A 183 -8.96 -6.68 -6.23
N LEU A 184 -8.36 -6.07 -7.25
CA LEU A 184 -8.79 -4.80 -7.80
C LEU A 184 -9.81 -5.02 -8.92
N ARG A 185 -10.87 -4.22 -8.89
CA ARG A 185 -11.89 -4.14 -9.92
C ARG A 185 -12.03 -2.71 -10.43
N HIS A 186 -12.30 -2.61 -11.73
CA HIS A 186 -12.65 -1.35 -12.38
C HIS A 186 -13.78 -1.55 -13.40
N ASN A 187 -14.38 -0.46 -13.87
CA ASN A 187 -15.47 -0.52 -14.85
C ASN A 187 -14.99 -0.52 -16.30
N ILE A 188 -13.79 0.01 -16.59
CA ILE A 188 -13.29 0.22 -17.95
C ILE A 188 -12.00 -0.58 -18.20
N PHE A 189 -10.91 -0.19 -17.54
CA PHE A 189 -9.62 -0.89 -17.58
C PHE A 189 -8.86 -0.69 -16.26
N ILE A 190 -7.92 -1.56 -15.95
CA ILE A 190 -6.96 -1.39 -14.87
C ILE A 190 -5.63 -0.94 -15.46
N PHE A 191 -5.01 0.06 -14.84
CA PHE A 191 -3.69 0.58 -15.19
C PHE A 191 -2.96 0.95 -13.90
N ILE A 192 -2.00 0.13 -13.53
CA ILE A 192 -1.26 0.24 -12.28
C ILE A 192 0.21 0.05 -12.62
N CYS A 193 1.07 0.95 -12.18
CA CYS A 193 2.51 0.84 -12.37
C CYS A 193 3.21 0.21 -11.18
N GLU A 194 2.76 0.47 -9.95
CA GLU A 194 3.23 -0.28 -8.79
C GLU A 194 2.10 -0.34 -7.76
N ILE A 195 2.00 -1.46 -7.05
CA ILE A 195 1.15 -1.58 -5.88
C ILE A 195 1.94 -2.19 -4.72
N GLU A 196 2.16 -1.37 -3.71
CA GLU A 196 2.76 -1.77 -2.45
C GLU A 196 1.64 -2.08 -1.46
N ILE A 197 1.74 -3.22 -0.78
CA ILE A 197 0.78 -3.63 0.24
C ILE A 197 1.55 -3.88 1.52
N PHE A 198 1.20 -3.17 2.59
CA PHE A 198 1.93 -3.21 3.85
C PHE A 198 1.22 -4.11 4.84
N GLY A 199 1.96 -5.12 5.32
CA GLY A 199 1.55 -6.11 6.31
C GLY A 199 2.69 -6.51 7.24
#